data_AF-A0ABD0NZ86-F1
#
_entry.id   AF-A0ABD0NZ86-F1
#
_cell.length_a   1.000
_cell.length_b   1.000
_cell.length_c   1.000
_cell.angle_alpha   90.00
_cell.angle_beta   90.00
_cell.angle_gamma   90.00
#
_symmetry.space_group_name_H-M   'P 1'
#
loop_
_entity.id
_entity.type
_entity.pdbx_description
1 polymer ?
#
loop_
_entity_poly.entity_id
_entity_poly.type
_entity_poly.pdbx_seq_one_letter_code
_entity_poly.pdbx_strand_id
1 'polypeptide(L)'
;VELNHNVTSVFPESGLLIILGFILGGIVWGADKAQTFRLIPTNFFYYLLPQIVLDASYCMPNKLFFSNLGAILVHAVIGTCWNAGTVGIALWACYEG
;
A
#
# COMPACT_ATOMS: atom_id res chain seq x y z
N VAL A 1 -9.34 13.27 16.08
CA VAL A 1 -10.61 13.44 15.34
C VAL A 1 -11.20 12.06 15.18
N GLU A 2 -12.01 11.64 16.16
CA GLU A 2 -12.68 10.34 16.12
C GLU A 2 -13.84 10.45 15.12
N LEU A 3 -13.61 9.97 13.90
CA LEU A 3 -14.64 9.89 12.87
C LEU A 3 -15.58 8.72 13.24
N ASN A 4 -16.81 9.08 13.57
CA ASN A 4 -17.99 8.24 13.80
C ASN A 4 -17.86 6.79 13.28
N HIS A 5 -17.85 5.83 14.21
CA HIS A 5 -17.65 4.38 14.02
C HIS A 5 -18.63 3.70 13.03
N ASN A 6 -19.64 4.42 12.55
CA ASN A 6 -20.59 3.96 11.54
C ASN A 6 -20.03 4.06 10.10
N VAL A 7 -19.16 5.04 9.82
CA VAL A 7 -18.65 5.31 8.46
C VAL A 7 -17.43 4.44 8.12
N THR A 8 -16.57 4.16 9.11
CA THR A 8 -15.38 3.29 8.98
C THR A 8 -15.73 1.79 8.82
N SER A 9 -16.95 1.39 9.20
CA SER A 9 -17.45 0.02 9.00
C SER A 9 -17.69 -0.30 7.52
N VAL A 10 -18.12 0.70 6.73
CA VAL A 10 -18.48 0.53 5.32
C VAL A 10 -17.31 0.84 4.39
N PHE A 11 -16.46 1.80 4.75
CA PHE A 11 -15.28 2.17 3.96
C PHE A 11 -13.98 1.93 4.74
N PRO A 12 -13.03 1.15 4.18
CA PRO A 12 -11.71 0.99 4.80
C PRO A 12 -10.99 2.33 4.83
N GLU A 13 -10.28 2.58 5.94
CA GLU A 13 -9.52 3.83 6.15
C GLU A 13 -8.55 4.11 4.99
N SER A 14 -7.88 3.08 4.49
CA SER A 14 -7.00 3.16 3.31
C SER A 14 -7.72 3.61 2.05
N GLY A 15 -8.97 3.17 1.84
CA GLY A 15 -9.78 3.59 0.70
C GLY A 15 -10.13 5.08 0.77
N LEU A 16 -10.46 5.58 1.96
CA LEU A 16 -10.74 6.99 2.17
C LEU A 16 -9.49 7.85 1.94
N LEU A 17 -8.32 7.40 2.40
CA LEU A 17 -7.04 8.06 2.17
C LEU A 17 -6.68 8.14 0.68
N ILE A 18 -6.94 7.08 -0.10
CA ILE A 18 -6.73 7.08 -1.55
C ILE A 18 -7.65 8.10 -2.25
N ILE A 19 -8.94 8.12 -1.91
CA ILE A 19 -9.92 9.06 -2.48
C ILE A 19 -9.51 10.51 -2.16
N LEU A 20 -9.14 10.77 -0.90
CA LEU A 20 -8.66 12.08 -0.48
C LEU A 20 -7.40 12.51 -1.25
N GLY A 21 -6.45 11.60 -1.44
CA GLY A 21 -5.25 11.83 -2.26
C GLY A 21 -5.58 12.16 -3.71
N PHE A 22 -6.58 11.50 -4.30
CA PHE A 22 -7.03 11.77 -5.66
C PHE A 22 -7.69 13.15 -5.80
N ILE A 23 -8.53 13.55 -4.84
CA ILE A 23 -9.17 14.87 -4.81
C ILE A 23 -8.11 15.98 -4.68
N LEU A 24 -7.20 15.85 -3.71
CA LEU A 24 -6.14 16.83 -3.51
C LEU A 24 -5.19 16.90 -4.71
N GLY A 25 -4.83 15.76 -5.31
CA GLY A 25 -4.04 15.70 -6.54
C GLY A 25 -4.71 16.39 -7.73
N GLY A 26 -6.03 16.22 -7.89
CA GLY A 26 -6.81 16.89 -8.92
C GLY A 26 -6.88 18.42 -8.75
N ILE A 27 -7.03 18.89 -7.50
CA ILE A 27 -7.04 20.32 -7.18
C ILE A 27 -5.68 20.95 -7.50
N VAL A 28 -4.57 20.31 -7.09
CA VAL A 28 -3.21 20.79 -7.37
C VAL A 28 -2.94 20.82 -8.88
N TRP A 29 -3.36 19.79 -9.61
CA TRP A 29 -3.24 19.75 -11.07
C TRP A 29 -3.99 20.89 -11.77
N GLY A 30 -5.16 21.28 -11.25
CA GLY A 30 -5.95 22.40 -11.77
C GLY A 30 -5.39 23.79 -11.41
N ALA A 31 -4.73 23.92 -10.25
CA ALA A 31 -4.25 25.20 -9.73
C ALA A 31 -2.82 25.56 -10.16
N ASP A 32 -1.90 24.59 -10.23
CA ASP A 32 -0.48 24.82 -10.52
C ASP A 32 -0.03 23.90 -11.66
N LYS A 33 0.28 24.48 -12.83
CA LYS A 33 0.80 23.72 -14.00
C LYS A 33 2.27 23.33 -13.83
N ALA A 34 2.95 23.82 -12.80
CA ALA A 34 4.25 23.35 -12.42
C ALA A 34 4.07 22.10 -11.55
N GLN A 35 4.63 20.98 -11.97
CA GLN A 35 4.58 19.69 -11.26
C GLN A 35 5.47 19.73 -9.99
N THR A 36 5.26 20.71 -9.11
CA THR A 36 6.13 21.02 -7.97
C THR A 36 6.03 19.96 -6.88
N PHE A 37 4.87 19.29 -6.78
CA PHE A 37 4.60 18.19 -5.85
C PHE A 37 4.55 16.83 -6.55
N ARG A 38 5.49 16.55 -7.46
CA ARG A 38 5.61 15.21 -8.01
C ARG A 38 6.44 14.33 -7.10
N LEU A 39 5.84 13.22 -6.65
CA LEU A 39 6.56 12.22 -5.89
C LEU A 39 7.53 11.48 -6.81
N ILE A 40 8.83 11.71 -6.61
CA ILE A 40 9.89 11.00 -7.33
C ILE A 40 10.04 9.62 -6.69
N PRO A 41 10.08 8.51 -7.47
CA PRO A 41 10.18 7.16 -6.94
C PRO A 41 11.35 7.00 -5.95
N THR A 42 12.49 7.60 -6.27
CA THR A 42 13.70 7.62 -5.43
C THR A 42 13.39 8.14 -4.02
N ASN A 43 12.67 9.25 -3.89
CA ASN A 43 12.35 9.83 -2.59
C ASN A 43 11.34 8.95 -1.82
N PHE A 44 10.40 8.32 -2.53
CA PHE A 44 9.48 7.38 -1.91
C PHE A 44 10.20 6.16 -1.34
N PHE A 45 11.05 5.50 -2.13
CA PHE A 45 11.74 4.29 -1.70
C PHE A 45 12.80 4.54 -0.62
N TYR A 46 13.47 5.70 -0.63
CA TYR A 46 14.53 5.99 0.37
C TYR A 46 14.03 6.65 1.65
N TYR A 47 12.90 7.39 1.63
CA TYR A 47 12.44 8.12 2.81
C TYR A 47 11.07 7.67 3.30
N LEU A 48 10.08 7.58 2.41
CA LEU A 48 8.70 7.24 2.82
C LEU A 48 8.56 5.75 3.16
N LEU A 49 9.05 4.87 2.29
CA LEU A 49 8.91 3.43 2.47
C LEU A 49 9.61 2.93 3.76
N PRO A 50 10.85 3.37 4.11
CA PRO A 50 11.47 3.00 5.37
C PRO A 50 10.68 3.47 6.59
N GLN A 51 10.11 4.68 6.56
CA GLN A 51 9.29 5.18 7.66
C GLN A 51 8.00 4.35 7.83
N ILE A 52 7.32 4.03 6.72
CA ILE A 52 6.08 3.25 6.74
C ILE A 52 6.32 1.83 7.24
N VAL A 53 7.36 1.14 6.75
CA VAL A 53 7.64 -0.24 7.17
C VAL A 53 8.10 -0.31 8.62
N LEU A 54 8.85 0.68 9.11
CA LEU A 54 9.28 0.75 10.51
C LEU A 54 8.08 0.94 11.44
N ASP A 55 7.16 1.83 11.13
CA ASP A 55 5.96 2.08 11.93
C ASP A 55 5.07 0.82 11.98
N ALA A 56 4.83 0.20 10.83
CA ALA A 56 4.06 -1.04 10.74
C ALA A 56 4.72 -2.22 11.50
N SER A 57 6.05 -2.34 11.43
CA SER A 57 6.79 -3.41 12.11
C SER A 57 6.92 -3.17 13.61
N TYR A 58 7.00 -1.91 14.04
CA TYR A 58 7.06 -1.54 15.46
C TYR A 58 5.76 -1.88 16.19
N CYS A 59 4.62 -1.70 15.53
CA CYS A 59 3.31 -2.04 16.08
C CYS A 59 3.00 -3.55 16.06
N MET A 60 3.89 -4.39 15.51
CA MET A 60 3.64 -5.82 15.35
C MET A 60 3.97 -6.60 16.65
N PRO A 61 3.08 -7.48 17.15
CA PRO A 61 3.33 -8.25 18.37
C PRO A 61 4.35 -9.38 18.15
N ASN A 62 5.56 -9.17 18.67
CA ASN A 62 6.70 -10.08 18.50
C ASN A 62 6.42 -11.52 18.95
N LYS A 63 5.76 -11.73 20.09
CA LYS A 63 5.52 -13.08 20.63
C LYS A 63 4.66 -13.96 19.70
N LEU A 64 3.63 -13.37 19.09
CA LEU A 64 2.72 -14.10 18.19
C LEU A 64 3.38 -14.35 16.83
N PHE A 65 4.17 -13.39 16.36
CA PHE A 65 4.98 -13.51 15.15
C PHE A 65 5.98 -14.67 15.24
N PHE A 66 6.81 -14.70 16.29
CA PHE A 66 7.82 -15.75 16.45
C PHE A 66 7.19 -17.13 16.70
N SER A 67 6.01 -17.20 17.33
CA SER A 67 5.29 -18.46 17.53
C SER A 67 4.73 -19.06 16.23
N ASN A 68 4.53 -18.26 15.18
CA ASN A 68 3.95 -18.67 13.90
C ASN A 68 4.89 -18.41 12.72
N LEU A 69 6.19 -18.25 12.98
CA LEU A 69 7.17 -17.77 12.01
C LEU A 69 7.25 -18.67 10.77
N GLY A 70 7.11 -19.99 10.94
CA GLY A 70 7.09 -20.94 9.82
C GLY A 70 5.95 -20.69 8.83
N ALA A 71 4.71 -20.51 9.32
CA ALA A 71 3.55 -20.22 8.48
C ALA A 71 3.68 -18.85 7.81
N ILE A 72 4.19 -17.85 8.54
CA ILE A 72 4.42 -16.50 8.02
C ILE A 72 5.45 -16.52 6.89
N LEU A 73 6.58 -17.21 7.06
CA LEU A 73 7.60 -17.33 6.01
C LEU A 73 7.09 -18.09 4.78
N VAL A 74 6.34 -19.17 4.97
CA VAL A 74 5.73 -19.92 3.85
C VAL A 74 4.77 -19.03 3.07
N HIS A 75 3.91 -18.29 3.76
CA HIS A 75 2.98 -17.35 3.12
C HIS A 75 3.73 -16.22 2.42
N ALA A 76 4.74 -15.63 3.09
CA ALA A 76 5.51 -14.51 2.56
C ALA A 76 6.31 -14.90 1.30
N VAL A 77 6.98 -16.05 1.29
CA VAL A 77 7.82 -16.46 0.16
C VAL A 77 6.98 -17.13 -0.92
N ILE A 78 6.33 -18.26 -0.59
CA ILE A 78 5.61 -19.06 -1.60
C ILE A 78 4.38 -18.30 -2.08
N GLY A 79 3.64 -17.66 -1.19
CA GLY A 79 2.46 -16.86 -1.54
C GLY A 79 2.80 -15.68 -2.44
N THR A 80 3.89 -14.95 -2.15
CA THR A 80 4.32 -13.83 -3.00
C THR A 80 4.83 -14.29 -4.36
N CYS A 81 5.62 -15.37 -4.42
CA CYS A 81 6.06 -15.95 -5.69
C CYS A 81 4.88 -16.41 -6.56
N TRP A 82 3.90 -17.08 -5.95
CA TRP A 82 2.69 -17.50 -6.65
C TRP A 82 1.88 -16.31 -7.16
N ASN A 83 1.65 -15.30 -6.30
CA ASN A 83 0.96 -14.07 -6.67
C ASN A 83 1.66 -13.31 -7.82
N ALA A 84 2.98 -13.16 -7.75
CA ALA A 84 3.75 -12.51 -8.81
C ALA A 84 3.66 -13.27 -10.13
N GLY A 85 3.77 -14.61 -10.07
CA GLY A 85 3.66 -15.47 -11.25
C GLY A 85 2.26 -15.43 -11.89
N THR A 86 1.20 -15.58 -11.09
CA THR A 86 -0.17 -15.60 -11.62
C THR A 86 -0.59 -14.24 -12.18
N VAL A 87 -0.27 -13.14 -11.51
CA VAL A 87 -0.53 -11.79 -12.04
C VAL A 87 0.25 -11.55 -13.32
N GLY A 88 1.52 -11.94 -13.37
CA GLY A 88 2.34 -11.83 -14.58
C GLY A 88 1.77 -12.62 -15.76
N ILE A 89 1.39 -13.87 -15.54
CA ILE A 89 0.76 -14.72 -16.57
C ILE A 89 -0.60 -14.15 -16.99
N ALA A 90 -1.41 -13.68 -16.04
CA ALA A 90 -2.72 -13.09 -16.34
C ALA A 90 -2.58 -11.84 -17.22
N LEU A 91 -1.61 -10.96 -16.92
CA LEU A 91 -1.33 -9.78 -17.74
C LEU A 91 -0.82 -10.17 -19.13
N TRP A 92 0.07 -11.17 -19.21
CA TRP A 92 0.58 -11.66 -20.49
C TRP A 92 -0.55 -12.27 -21.35
N ALA A 93 -1.43 -13.07 -20.75
CA ALA A 93 -2.59 -13.63 -21.42
C ALA A 93 -3.59 -12.57 -21.90
N CYS A 94 -3.80 -11.50 -21.13
CA CYS A 94 -4.62 -10.35 -21.55
C CYS A 94 -3.96 -9.50 -22.64
N TYR A 95 -2.64 -9.55 -22.79
CA TYR A 95 -1.90 -8.81 -23.82
C TYR A 95 -1.89 -9.55 -25.16
N GLU A 96 -1.75 -10.88 -25.14
CA GLU A 96 -1.79 -11.73 -26.34
C GLU A 96 -3.23 -12.08 -26.80
N GLY A 97 -4.24 -11.80 -25.97
CA GLY A 97 -5.66 -12.08 -26.22
C GLY A 97 -6.43 -10.97 -26.93
#